data_AF-A0A1S2MHY8-F1
#
_entry.id   AF-A0A1S2MHY8-F1
#
_cell.length_a   1.000
_cell.length_b   1.000
_cell.length_c   1.000
_cell.angle_alpha   90.00
_cell.angle_beta   90.00
_cell.angle_gamma   90.00
#
_symmetry.space_group_name_H-M   'P 1'
#
loop_
_entity.id
_entity.type
_entity.pdbx_description
1 polymer ?
#
loop_
_entity_poly.entity_id
_entity_poly.type
_entity_poly.pdbx_seq_one_letter_code
_entity_poly.pdbx_strand_id
1 'polypeptide(L)'
;MENKFLKFSTVFLASTILLQPLTMSSAQVKAATTEKNNDQQEKEEYIKYKEAWIKAINEMPDSDFKDPSVKQELKNNIAASEERGKVTLAAKAAAKSIKAVMKKVGKKGWNKLVKKVENTTGTELVALHYESITKLLNLLANSQEKATTVISKYLRQNAGLNKATADAVAATFVTIVL
;
A
#
# COMPACT_ATOMS: atom_id res chain seq x y z
N MET A 1 -3.01 41.00 22.16
CA MET A 1 -3.98 41.36 21.11
C MET A 1 -3.56 40.68 19.83
N GLU A 2 -4.46 39.83 19.33
CA GLU A 2 -4.72 39.50 17.92
C GLU A 2 -3.62 38.92 17.01
N ASN A 3 -3.89 37.65 16.65
CA ASN A 3 -3.62 36.95 15.40
C ASN A 3 -3.38 37.84 14.16
N LYS A 4 -2.54 37.36 13.22
CA LYS A 4 -3.02 36.76 11.96
C LYS A 4 -1.90 36.35 10.97
N PHE A 5 -2.10 35.17 10.37
CA PHE A 5 -1.58 34.65 9.10
C PHE A 5 -0.11 34.21 8.99
N LEU A 6 0.15 32.94 9.34
CA LEU A 6 1.11 32.13 8.58
C LEU A 6 0.53 31.92 7.17
N LYS A 7 1.16 32.54 6.18
CA LYS A 7 0.89 32.27 4.77
C LYS A 7 1.68 31.01 4.36
N PHE A 8 0.95 29.98 3.93
CA PHE A 8 1.53 28.84 3.22
C PHE A 8 2.20 29.37 1.94
N SER A 9 3.52 29.24 1.88
CA SER A 9 4.27 29.44 0.64
C SER A 9 4.04 28.19 -0.22
N THR A 10 3.08 28.28 -1.14
CA THR A 10 2.87 27.29 -2.18
C THR A 10 4.13 27.26 -3.04
N VAL A 11 5.02 26.30 -2.79
CA VAL A 11 6.14 26.03 -3.70
C VAL A 11 5.54 25.37 -4.94
N PHE A 12 5.22 26.20 -5.94
CA PHE A 12 5.13 25.76 -7.32
C PHE A 12 6.50 25.22 -7.70
N LEU A 13 6.69 23.91 -7.69
CA LEU A 13 7.79 23.27 -8.41
C LEU A 13 7.46 23.31 -9.92
N ALA A 14 7.45 24.52 -10.47
CA ALA A 14 7.67 24.71 -11.88
C ALA A 14 9.15 24.38 -12.13
N SER A 15 9.44 23.12 -12.46
CA SER A 15 10.74 22.75 -13.00
C SER A 15 10.83 23.36 -14.40
N THR A 16 11.29 24.60 -14.49
CA THR A 16 11.91 25.13 -15.71
C THR A 16 13.07 24.21 -16.04
N ILE A 17 12.86 23.33 -17.01
CA ILE A 17 13.96 22.61 -17.64
C ILE A 17 14.73 23.69 -18.42
N LEU A 18 15.76 24.25 -17.81
CA LEU A 18 16.82 24.95 -18.54
C LEU A 18 17.52 23.89 -19.40
N LEU A 19 16.99 23.65 -20.60
CA LEU A 19 17.67 22.89 -21.63
C LEU A 19 18.94 23.65 -22.01
N GLN A 20 20.08 23.15 -21.55
CA GLN A 20 21.25 23.16 -22.44
C GLN A 20 20.88 22.31 -23.67
N PRO A 21 21.29 22.70 -24.89
CA PRO A 21 20.88 22.01 -26.12
C PRO A 21 21.66 20.70 -26.27
N LEU A 22 21.34 19.71 -25.45
CA LEU A 22 21.59 18.31 -25.77
C LEU A 22 20.37 17.83 -26.54
N THR A 23 20.57 17.47 -27.80
CA THR A 23 19.56 16.88 -28.67
C THR A 23 19.12 15.53 -28.08
N MET A 24 18.16 15.55 -27.17
CA MET A 24 17.52 14.33 -26.68
C MET A 24 16.72 13.71 -27.84
N SER A 25 16.99 12.43 -28.13
CA SER A 25 16.25 11.68 -29.15
C SER A 25 14.77 11.58 -28.77
N SER A 26 13.87 11.58 -29.75
CA SER A 26 12.43 11.37 -29.55
C SER A 26 12.12 10.09 -28.76
N ALA A 27 12.98 9.08 -28.85
CA ALA A 27 12.88 7.85 -28.05
C ALA A 27 13.14 8.09 -26.54
N GLN A 28 14.12 8.95 -26.21
CA GLN A 28 14.44 9.30 -24.83
C GLN A 28 13.35 10.19 -24.22
N VAL A 29 12.79 11.12 -25.00
CA VAL A 29 11.65 11.94 -24.58
C VAL A 29 10.43 11.05 -24.31
N LYS A 30 10.11 10.11 -25.22
CA LYS A 30 8.99 9.18 -25.04
C LYS A 30 9.18 8.25 -23.85
N ALA A 31 10.39 7.74 -23.62
CA ALA A 31 10.72 6.93 -22.45
C ALA A 31 10.52 7.71 -21.14
N ALA A 32 11.09 8.91 -21.03
CA ALA A 32 10.96 9.75 -19.84
C ALA A 32 9.51 10.19 -19.56
N THR A 33 8.72 10.49 -20.60
CA THR A 33 7.28 10.77 -20.43
C THR A 33 6.51 9.54 -19.98
N THR A 34 6.82 8.36 -20.51
CA THR A 34 6.18 7.10 -20.10
C THR A 34 6.53 6.74 -18.66
N GLU A 35 7.78 6.92 -18.24
CA GLU A 35 8.23 6.71 -16.86
C GLU A 35 7.51 7.65 -15.89
N LYS A 36 7.43 8.96 -16.20
CA LYS A 36 6.69 9.92 -15.36
C LYS A 36 5.21 9.56 -15.21
N ASN A 37 4.57 9.11 -16.30
CA ASN A 37 3.16 8.70 -16.26
C ASN A 37 2.97 7.43 -15.40
N ASN A 38 3.90 6.47 -15.51
CA ASN A 38 3.88 5.26 -14.68
C ASN A 38 4.11 5.55 -13.19
N ASP A 39 5.05 6.44 -12.86
CA ASP A 39 5.33 6.87 -11.49
C ASP A 39 4.14 7.60 -10.87
N GLN A 40 3.46 8.42 -11.66
CA GLN A 40 2.25 9.10 -11.23
C GLN A 40 1.10 8.11 -11.01
N GLN A 41 0.91 7.16 -11.93
CA GLN A 41 -0.08 6.10 -11.78
C GLN A 41 0.18 5.24 -10.53
N GLU A 42 1.44 4.84 -10.27
CA GLU A 42 1.78 4.04 -9.08
C GLU A 42 1.46 4.81 -7.78
N LYS A 43 1.70 6.12 -7.76
CA LYS A 43 1.33 6.99 -6.62
C LYS A 43 -0.18 7.10 -6.44
N GLU A 44 -0.92 7.31 -7.52
CA GLU A 44 -2.39 7.40 -7.48
C GLU A 44 -3.00 6.07 -7.00
N GLU A 45 -2.50 4.94 -7.49
CA GLU A 45 -2.94 3.62 -7.03
C GLU A 45 -2.58 3.38 -5.57
N TYR A 46 -1.37 3.76 -5.14
CA TYR A 46 -0.98 3.66 -3.73
C TYR A 46 -1.90 4.47 -2.81
N ILE A 47 -2.22 5.72 -3.18
CA ILE A 47 -3.14 6.58 -2.42
C ILE A 47 -4.53 5.94 -2.36
N LYS A 48 -5.06 5.51 -3.51
CA LYS A 48 -6.36 4.82 -3.61
C LYS A 48 -6.46 3.64 -2.65
N TYR A 49 -5.47 2.74 -2.66
CA TYR A 49 -5.50 1.58 -1.77
C TYR A 49 -5.29 1.98 -0.31
N LYS A 50 -4.39 2.92 -0.02
CA LYS A 50 -4.16 3.41 1.35
C LYS A 50 -5.44 3.97 1.96
N GLU A 51 -6.15 4.83 1.24
CA GLU A 51 -7.43 5.40 1.69
C GLU A 51 -8.50 4.33 1.86
N ALA A 52 -8.58 3.36 0.93
CA ALA A 52 -9.53 2.27 1.03
C ALA A 52 -9.31 1.40 2.27
N TRP A 53 -8.06 1.09 2.61
CA TRP A 53 -7.73 0.35 3.83
C TRP A 53 -8.01 1.16 5.09
N ILE A 54 -7.64 2.44 5.13
CA ILE A 54 -7.95 3.35 6.26
C ILE A 54 -9.46 3.40 6.49
N LYS A 55 -10.23 3.60 5.41
CA LYS A 55 -11.70 3.61 5.45
C LYS A 55 -12.24 2.28 5.96
N ALA A 56 -11.75 1.16 5.43
CA ALA A 56 -12.17 -0.17 5.87
C ALA A 56 -11.95 -0.39 7.38
N ILE A 57 -10.79 0.00 7.90
CA ILE A 57 -10.45 -0.10 9.33
C ILE A 57 -11.35 0.79 10.18
N ASN A 58 -11.60 2.04 9.75
CA ASN A 58 -12.41 3.00 10.50
C ASN A 58 -13.88 2.60 10.58
N GLU A 59 -14.44 2.08 9.49
CA GLU A 59 -15.85 1.67 9.42
C GLU A 59 -16.15 0.31 10.08
N MET A 60 -15.13 -0.50 10.36
CA MET A 60 -15.35 -1.77 11.07
C MET A 60 -15.66 -1.50 12.55
N PRO A 61 -16.78 -1.98 13.10
CA PRO A 61 -17.00 -1.95 14.54
C PRO A 61 -15.96 -2.82 15.26
N ASP A 62 -15.64 -2.44 16.50
CA ASP A 62 -14.64 -3.13 17.31
C ASP A 62 -14.99 -4.60 17.56
N SER A 63 -16.30 -4.92 17.58
CA SER A 63 -16.83 -6.28 17.71
C SER A 63 -16.57 -7.20 16.51
N ASP A 64 -16.16 -6.65 15.35
CA ASP A 64 -15.76 -7.47 14.20
C ASP A 64 -14.32 -7.98 14.32
N PHE A 65 -13.54 -7.46 15.27
CA PHE A 65 -12.20 -7.92 15.58
C PHE A 65 -12.25 -8.92 16.74
N LYS A 66 -11.51 -10.02 16.62
CA LYS A 66 -11.37 -10.97 17.73
C LYS A 66 -10.67 -10.34 18.93
N ASP A 67 -9.70 -9.46 18.68
CA ASP A 67 -9.05 -8.60 19.65
C ASP A 67 -9.27 -7.14 19.21
N PRO A 68 -10.14 -6.37 19.89
CA PRO A 68 -10.44 -4.99 19.54
C PRO A 68 -9.23 -4.05 19.47
N SER A 69 -8.17 -4.34 20.24
CA SER A 69 -6.97 -3.49 20.29
C SER A 69 -6.25 -3.42 18.94
N VAL A 70 -6.40 -4.45 18.09
CA VAL A 70 -5.74 -4.51 16.78
C VAL A 70 -6.19 -3.40 15.85
N LYS A 71 -7.42 -2.88 16.02
CA LYS A 71 -7.90 -1.75 15.21
C LYS A 71 -7.04 -0.51 15.44
N GLN A 72 -6.67 -0.24 16.70
CA GLN A 72 -5.80 0.89 17.02
C GLN A 72 -4.35 0.61 16.59
N GLU A 73 -3.87 -0.63 16.70
CA GLU A 73 -2.55 -1.04 16.20
C GLU A 73 -2.42 -0.76 14.70
N LEU A 74 -3.41 -1.14 13.88
CA LEU A 74 -3.41 -0.86 12.44
C LEU A 74 -3.39 0.64 12.14
N LYS A 75 -4.14 1.45 12.91
CA LYS A 75 -4.11 2.92 12.78
C LYS A 75 -2.75 3.51 13.13
N ASN A 76 -2.10 2.98 14.17
CA ASN A 76 -0.79 3.43 14.59
C ASN A 76 0.28 3.07 13.54
N ASN A 77 0.20 1.90 12.90
CA ASN A 77 1.09 1.53 11.80
C ASN A 77 0.98 2.51 10.62
N ILE A 78 -0.25 2.89 10.26
CA ILE A 78 -0.49 3.92 9.24
C ILE A 78 0.23 5.23 9.60
N ALA A 79 0.03 5.74 10.82
CA ALA A 79 0.67 6.98 11.26
C ALA A 79 2.21 6.88 11.28
N ALA A 80 2.74 5.78 11.84
CA ALA A 80 4.18 5.54 11.89
C ALA A 80 4.82 5.44 10.49
N SER A 81 4.08 4.94 9.50
CA SER A 81 4.55 4.86 8.12
C SER A 81 4.68 6.22 7.44
N GLU A 82 3.83 7.18 7.82
CA GLU A 82 3.87 8.55 7.29
C GLU A 82 5.10 9.29 7.82
N GLU A 83 5.53 8.97 9.05
CA GLU A 83 6.73 9.54 9.66
C GLU A 83 8.03 8.90 9.16
N ARG A 84 8.05 7.57 8.97
CA ARG A 84 9.27 6.80 8.68
C ARG A 84 9.60 6.67 7.18
N GLY A 85 8.65 6.98 6.29
CA GLY A 85 8.79 6.69 4.86
C GLY A 85 8.70 5.19 4.54
N LYS A 86 9.04 4.79 3.29
CA LYS A 86 8.87 3.41 2.80
C LYS A 86 9.64 2.40 3.67
N VAL A 87 8.92 1.65 4.51
CA VAL A 87 9.50 0.57 5.34
C VAL A 87 9.91 -0.60 4.45
N THR A 88 11.21 -0.89 4.41
CA THR A 88 11.72 -2.11 3.77
C THR A 88 11.79 -3.23 4.80
N LEU A 89 10.80 -4.13 4.80
CA LEU A 89 10.78 -5.30 5.68
C LEU A 89 11.16 -6.58 4.93
N ALA A 90 11.97 -7.43 5.57
CA ALA A 90 12.25 -8.77 5.07
C ALA A 90 10.97 -9.62 5.05
N ALA A 91 10.79 -10.42 3.99
CA ALA A 91 9.60 -11.26 3.80
C ALA A 91 9.29 -12.16 5.00
N LYS A 92 10.31 -12.79 5.59
CA LYS A 92 10.13 -13.67 6.76
C LYS A 92 9.59 -12.95 7.99
N ALA A 93 9.98 -11.69 8.21
CA ALA A 93 9.44 -10.89 9.29
C ALA A 93 7.98 -10.48 9.00
N ALA A 94 7.70 -10.07 7.76
CA ALA A 94 6.32 -9.79 7.32
C ALA A 94 5.39 -10.99 7.53
N ALA A 95 5.82 -12.21 7.20
CA ALA A 95 5.02 -13.42 7.41
C ALA A 95 4.55 -13.56 8.88
N LYS A 96 5.45 -13.33 9.83
CA LYS A 96 5.14 -13.45 11.27
C LYS A 96 4.14 -12.38 11.70
N SER A 97 4.38 -11.13 11.31
CA SER A 97 3.54 -10.00 11.68
C SER A 97 2.15 -10.07 11.04
N ILE A 98 2.04 -10.39 9.73
CA ILE A 98 0.75 -10.61 9.06
C ILE A 98 -0.02 -11.73 9.76
N LYS A 99 0.64 -12.86 10.06
CA LYS A 99 -0.01 -13.98 10.79
C LYS A 99 -0.52 -13.56 12.17
N ALA A 100 0.24 -12.72 12.88
CA ALA A 100 -0.17 -12.21 14.20
C ALA A 100 -1.39 -11.28 14.09
N VAL A 101 -1.37 -10.32 13.17
CA VAL A 101 -2.51 -9.43 12.91
C VAL A 101 -3.73 -10.24 12.50
N MET A 102 -3.60 -11.18 11.57
CA MET A 102 -4.71 -12.05 11.16
C MET A 102 -5.32 -12.84 12.33
N LYS A 103 -4.50 -13.29 13.29
CA LYS A 103 -4.98 -14.00 14.48
C LYS A 103 -5.79 -13.09 15.40
N LYS A 104 -5.36 -11.83 15.57
CA LYS A 104 -6.03 -10.80 16.35
C LYS A 104 -7.30 -10.28 15.68
N VAL A 105 -7.29 -10.10 14.35
CA VAL A 105 -8.48 -9.68 13.60
C VAL A 105 -9.49 -10.84 13.54
N GLY A 106 -9.02 -12.06 13.31
CA GLY A 106 -9.86 -13.25 13.12
C GLY A 106 -10.39 -13.37 11.68
N LYS A 107 -10.80 -14.60 11.30
CA LYS A 107 -11.23 -14.94 9.93
C LYS A 107 -12.37 -14.05 9.39
N LYS A 108 -13.41 -13.86 10.20
CA LYS A 108 -14.57 -13.05 9.83
C LYS A 108 -14.19 -11.58 9.63
N GLY A 109 -13.51 -10.97 10.61
CA GLY A 109 -13.05 -9.58 10.53
C GLY A 109 -12.08 -9.35 9.37
N TRP A 110 -11.16 -10.29 9.14
CA TRP A 110 -10.16 -10.17 8.07
C TRP A 110 -10.81 -10.17 6.69
N ASN A 111 -11.70 -11.14 6.43
CA ASN A 111 -12.43 -11.18 5.17
C ASN A 111 -13.32 -9.95 4.98
N LYS A 112 -13.89 -9.40 6.06
CA LYS A 112 -14.70 -8.17 6.02
C LYS A 112 -13.85 -6.93 5.70
N LEU A 113 -12.63 -6.83 6.27
CA LEU A 113 -11.67 -5.77 5.92
C LEU A 113 -11.34 -5.82 4.43
N VAL A 114 -10.88 -6.98 3.94
CA VAL A 114 -10.53 -7.15 2.52
C VAL A 114 -11.74 -6.81 1.65
N LYS A 115 -12.94 -7.30 1.98
CA LYS A 115 -14.15 -7.02 1.20
C LYS A 115 -14.50 -5.53 1.16
N LYS A 116 -14.32 -4.79 2.26
CA LYS A 116 -14.52 -3.33 2.28
C LYS A 116 -13.52 -2.61 1.36
N VAL A 117 -12.27 -3.06 1.31
CA VAL A 117 -11.26 -2.53 0.38
C VAL A 117 -11.64 -2.82 -1.07
N GLU A 118 -12.06 -4.06 -1.38
CA GLU A 118 -12.55 -4.43 -2.72
C GLU A 118 -13.71 -3.53 -3.15
N ASN A 119 -14.73 -3.37 -2.28
CA ASN A 119 -15.89 -2.55 -2.57
C ASN A 119 -15.54 -1.07 -2.78
N THR A 120 -14.54 -0.56 -2.06
CA THR A 120 -14.10 0.85 -2.20
C THR A 120 -13.29 1.07 -3.47
N THR A 121 -12.49 0.08 -3.86
CA THR A 121 -11.53 0.19 -4.98
C THR A 121 -12.07 -0.33 -6.31
N GLY A 122 -13.12 -1.13 -6.28
CA GLY A 122 -13.62 -1.87 -7.45
C GLY A 122 -12.64 -2.96 -7.91
N THR A 123 -11.70 -3.39 -7.07
CA THR A 123 -10.68 -4.39 -7.44
C THR A 123 -10.82 -5.62 -6.55
N GLU A 124 -10.88 -6.80 -7.17
CA GLU A 124 -10.92 -8.06 -6.45
C GLU A 124 -9.53 -8.40 -5.88
N LEU A 125 -9.49 -8.65 -4.57
CA LEU A 125 -8.28 -8.97 -3.80
C LEU A 125 -8.41 -10.37 -3.18
N VAL A 126 -8.99 -11.31 -3.94
CA VAL A 126 -9.24 -12.72 -3.53
C VAL A 126 -8.02 -13.38 -2.91
N ALA A 127 -6.82 -13.05 -3.41
CA ALA A 127 -5.54 -13.55 -2.91
C ALA A 127 -5.20 -13.12 -1.48
N LEU A 128 -5.81 -12.04 -0.97
CA LEU A 128 -5.63 -11.52 0.40
C LEU A 128 -6.70 -12.00 1.38
N HIS A 129 -7.75 -12.68 0.93
CA HIS A 129 -8.73 -13.30 1.83
C HIS A 129 -8.09 -14.39 2.70
N TYR A 130 -8.70 -14.63 3.86
CA TYR A 130 -8.11 -15.43 4.96
C TYR A 130 -7.66 -16.83 4.54
N GLU A 131 -8.40 -17.50 3.64
CA GLU A 131 -8.02 -18.83 3.16
C GLU A 131 -6.84 -18.77 2.19
N SER A 132 -6.87 -17.81 1.26
CA SER A 132 -5.87 -17.61 0.22
C SER A 132 -4.53 -17.13 0.77
N ILE A 133 -4.56 -16.30 1.81
CA ILE A 133 -3.35 -15.64 2.32
C ILE A 133 -2.40 -16.62 3.03
N THR A 134 -2.85 -17.82 3.40
CA THR A 134 -1.98 -18.87 3.96
C THR A 134 -0.84 -19.25 3.00
N LYS A 135 -1.11 -19.29 1.69
CA LYS A 135 -0.09 -19.53 0.65
C LYS A 135 0.91 -18.37 0.59
N LEU A 136 0.43 -17.13 0.66
CA LEU A 136 1.28 -15.95 0.73
C LEU A 136 2.20 -15.99 1.97
N LEU A 137 1.66 -16.34 3.13
CA LEU A 137 2.44 -16.46 4.37
C LEU A 137 3.56 -17.50 4.23
N ASN A 138 3.28 -18.64 3.58
CA ASN A 138 4.30 -19.66 3.32
C ASN A 138 5.38 -19.18 2.35
N LEU A 139 5.01 -18.45 1.29
CA LEU A 139 5.99 -17.85 0.37
C LEU A 139 6.87 -16.82 1.08
N LEU A 140 6.25 -15.95 1.90
CA LEU A 140 6.97 -14.95 2.67
C LEU A 140 7.93 -15.58 3.69
N ALA A 141 7.50 -16.64 4.39
CA ALA A 141 8.30 -17.30 5.41
C ALA A 141 9.57 -17.97 4.85
N ASN A 142 9.55 -18.37 3.57
CA ASN A 142 10.64 -19.06 2.89
C ASN A 142 11.43 -18.16 1.92
N SER A 143 11.10 -16.87 1.83
CA SER A 143 11.76 -15.94 0.92
C SER A 143 12.87 -15.14 1.60
N GLN A 144 13.94 -14.90 0.84
CA GLN A 144 15.02 -13.96 1.19
C GLN A 144 14.76 -12.55 0.60
N GLU A 145 13.69 -12.37 -0.17
CA GLU A 145 13.34 -11.10 -0.79
C GLU A 145 12.64 -10.14 0.19
N LYS A 146 12.38 -8.91 -0.28
CA LYS A 146 11.55 -7.93 0.43
C LYS A 146 10.09 -8.39 0.42
N ALA A 147 9.37 -8.09 1.50
CA ALA A 147 7.96 -8.45 1.64
C ALA A 147 7.10 -7.91 0.49
N THR A 148 7.26 -6.63 0.15
CA THR A 148 6.52 -5.98 -0.96
C THR A 148 6.72 -6.69 -2.29
N THR A 149 7.96 -7.11 -2.61
CA THR A 149 8.27 -7.85 -3.83
C THR A 149 7.54 -9.20 -3.89
N VAL A 150 7.57 -9.96 -2.80
CA VAL A 150 6.91 -11.27 -2.73
C VAL A 150 5.38 -11.11 -2.82
N ILE A 151 4.81 -10.15 -2.10
CA ILE A 151 3.37 -9.88 -2.10
C ILE A 151 2.91 -9.44 -3.50
N SER A 152 3.63 -8.52 -4.15
CA SER A 152 3.30 -8.09 -5.51
C SER A 152 3.34 -9.25 -6.50
N LYS A 153 4.41 -10.06 -6.51
CA LYS A 153 4.51 -11.26 -7.35
C LYS A 153 3.32 -12.20 -7.12
N TYR A 154 2.97 -12.44 -5.85
CA TYR A 154 1.85 -13.29 -5.49
C TYR A 154 0.51 -12.76 -5.99
N LEU A 155 0.25 -11.45 -5.84
CA LEU A 155 -0.97 -10.80 -6.30
C LEU A 155 -1.11 -10.85 -7.82
N ARG A 156 -0.02 -10.65 -8.57
CA ARG A 156 -0.03 -10.78 -10.04
C ARG A 156 -0.38 -12.19 -10.47
N GLN A 157 0.17 -13.20 -9.81
CA GLN A 157 -0.02 -14.60 -10.16
C GLN A 157 -1.37 -15.18 -9.72
N ASN A 158 -1.90 -14.72 -8.58
CA ASN A 158 -3.06 -15.34 -7.92
C ASN A 158 -4.32 -14.47 -7.91
N ALA A 159 -4.20 -13.17 -8.21
CA ALA A 159 -5.32 -12.25 -8.38
C ALA A 159 -5.36 -11.59 -9.77
N GLY A 160 -4.41 -11.92 -10.66
CA GLY A 160 -4.39 -11.39 -12.03
C GLY A 160 -4.14 -9.88 -12.13
N LEU A 161 -3.67 -9.25 -11.06
CA LEU A 161 -3.41 -7.81 -11.04
C LEU A 161 -2.26 -7.44 -11.98
N ASN A 162 -2.36 -6.28 -12.62
CA ASN A 162 -1.21 -5.72 -13.34
C ASN A 162 -0.12 -5.29 -12.35
N LYS A 163 1.09 -5.01 -12.85
CA LYS A 163 2.26 -4.70 -12.00
C LYS A 163 2.03 -3.46 -11.11
N ALA A 164 1.52 -2.36 -11.67
CA ALA A 164 1.31 -1.12 -10.91
C ALA A 164 0.34 -1.33 -9.75
N THR A 165 -0.78 -2.00 -10.02
CA THR A 165 -1.78 -2.34 -8.99
C THR A 165 -1.26 -3.31 -7.95
N ALA A 166 -0.54 -4.35 -8.36
CA ALA A 166 0.04 -5.30 -7.41
C ALA A 166 1.10 -4.65 -6.52
N ASP A 167 1.94 -3.77 -7.07
CA ASP A 167 2.96 -3.03 -6.32
C ASP A 167 2.32 -2.05 -5.33
N ALA A 168 1.28 -1.33 -5.76
CA ALA A 168 0.53 -0.42 -4.90
C ALA A 168 -0.16 -1.17 -3.75
N VAL A 169 -0.90 -2.25 -4.04
CA VAL A 169 -1.55 -3.08 -3.01
C VAL A 169 -0.51 -3.66 -2.06
N ALA A 170 0.61 -4.17 -2.57
CA ALA A 170 1.66 -4.75 -1.74
C ALA A 170 2.31 -3.71 -0.80
N ALA A 171 2.59 -2.51 -1.32
CA ALA A 171 3.13 -1.42 -0.54
C ALA A 171 2.16 -1.00 0.57
N THR A 172 0.89 -0.75 0.23
CA THR A 172 -0.15 -0.40 1.20
C THR A 172 -0.35 -1.49 2.24
N PHE A 173 -0.41 -2.76 1.82
CA PHE A 173 -0.62 -3.87 2.74
C PHE A 173 0.50 -4.00 3.76
N VAL A 174 1.76 -3.87 3.30
CA VAL A 174 2.92 -3.82 4.20
C VAL A 174 2.81 -2.64 5.16
N THR A 175 2.55 -1.45 4.66
CA THR A 175 2.42 -0.23 5.47
C THR A 175 1.38 -0.30 6.59
N ILE A 176 0.28 -1.01 6.37
CA ILE A 176 -0.86 -1.02 7.30
C ILE A 176 -0.77 -2.19 8.27
N VAL A 177 -0.33 -3.35 7.78
CA VAL A 177 -0.30 -4.58 8.56
C VAL A 177 1.02 -4.72 9.35
N LEU A 178 2.06 -3.97 9.01
CA LEU A 178 3.43 -4.10 9.54
C LEU A 178 3.96 -2.78 10.08
#